data_AF-W2ITP0-F1
#
_entry.id   AF-W2ITP0-F1
#
_cell.length_a   1.000
_cell.length_b   1.000
_cell.length_c   1.000
_cell.angle_alpha   90.00
_cell.angle_beta   90.00
_cell.angle_gamma   90.00
#
_symmetry.space_group_name_H-M   'P 1'
#
loop_
_entity.id
_entity.type
_entity.pdbx_description
1 polymer ?
#
loop_
_entity_poly.entity_id
_entity_poly.type
_entity_poly.pdbx_seq_one_letter_code
_entity_poly.pdbx_strand_id
1 'polypeptide(L)'
;NAPSTRGRKKLYEASDLNIIVREYVTLQNKAVKPVTAQLICDHVESVLGKCYNVRTMRVWLNDMGFKHLRGQSRHYLAESTGNVAFRATYLQKRLGNRDALQHPIQPQVFLDESYCNVNHVTGKTWLTEEKIRLSKSGRGASSNKKVGTGGDDDYHGNFDAALFEKWFTKLCMTLQQYGNCIIHMDGASYHKRQEDPAPTRRTTKAAIQSWLFRRKIDFEPSWFIPQLLELVKAHKTKPSYVAARIAREHNHTLLYTPPYHPELQSIELIWGRVKNRIARRPADNLTDLSAKLTNEFERIKSKHWCKYYRRVLRFERKYMAALEECELVDEEELCAEADEEDEE
;
A
#
# COMPACT_ATOMS: atom_id res chain seq x y z
N ASN A 1 7.53 13.86 54.13
CA ASN A 1 6.49 13.26 53.26
C ASN A 1 7.08 12.08 52.52
N ALA A 2 6.90 10.87 53.08
CA ALA A 2 7.28 9.63 52.41
C ALA A 2 6.38 9.39 51.18
N PRO A 3 6.90 8.81 50.08
CA PRO A 3 6.08 8.47 48.93
C PRO A 3 5.08 7.37 49.30
N SER A 4 3.82 7.61 48.95
CA SER A 4 2.68 6.71 49.19
C SER A 4 2.90 5.34 48.54
N THR A 5 2.93 4.28 49.34
CA THR A 5 2.96 2.86 48.95
C THR A 5 1.58 2.29 48.62
N ARG A 6 0.64 3.11 48.11
CA ARG A 6 -0.67 2.63 47.63
C ARG A 6 -0.60 2.23 46.15
N GLY A 7 0.10 1.13 45.88
CA GLY A 7 -0.04 0.36 44.64
C GLY A 7 -0.46 -1.06 44.99
N ARG A 8 -1.54 -1.57 44.38
CA ARG A 8 -1.97 -2.97 44.57
C ARG A 8 -0.82 -3.88 44.11
N LYS A 9 -0.34 -4.79 44.97
CA LYS A 9 0.69 -5.79 44.62
C LYS A 9 0.31 -6.47 43.30
N LYS A 10 1.23 -6.49 42.33
CA LYS A 10 1.04 -7.23 41.07
C LYS A 10 0.90 -8.72 41.42
N LEU A 11 -0.18 -9.35 40.96
CA LEU A 11 -0.51 -10.76 41.22
C LEU A 11 0.08 -11.71 40.16
N TYR A 12 1.04 -11.22 39.36
CA TYR A 12 1.61 -11.93 38.22
C TYR A 12 3.09 -11.55 38.06
N GLU A 13 3.89 -12.50 37.58
CA GLU A 13 5.22 -12.27 36.99
C GLU A 13 5.02 -11.38 35.75
N ALA A 14 5.57 -10.17 35.80
CA ALA A 14 5.29 -9.14 34.79
C ALA A 14 5.88 -9.46 33.42
N SER A 15 6.82 -10.41 33.34
CA SER A 15 7.42 -10.92 32.10
C SER A 15 6.43 -11.80 31.33
N ASP A 16 5.92 -12.87 31.94
CA ASP A 16 5.24 -13.96 31.22
C ASP A 16 3.89 -13.50 30.69
N LEU A 17 3.12 -12.81 31.52
CA LEU A 17 1.83 -12.25 31.11
C LEU A 17 2.01 -11.21 30.00
N ASN A 18 3.09 -10.43 30.03
CA ASN A 18 3.35 -9.41 29.04
C ASN A 18 3.75 -10.03 27.69
N ILE A 19 4.55 -11.10 27.71
CA ILE A 19 4.90 -11.88 26.50
C ILE A 19 3.62 -12.47 25.88
N ILE A 20 2.84 -13.24 26.63
CA ILE A 20 1.61 -13.90 26.15
C ILE A 20 0.62 -12.88 25.59
N VAL A 21 0.37 -11.79 26.31
CA VAL A 21 -0.57 -10.76 25.88
C VAL A 21 -0.05 -10.04 24.63
N ARG A 22 1.25 -9.73 24.54
CA ARG A 22 1.84 -9.10 23.35
C ARG A 22 1.78 -10.00 22.13
N GLU A 23 2.10 -11.27 22.30
CA GLU A 23 2.04 -12.26 21.22
C GLU A 23 0.62 -12.40 20.71
N TYR A 24 -0.36 -12.62 21.60
CA TYR A 24 -1.76 -12.72 21.23
C TYR A 24 -2.29 -11.46 20.53
N VAL A 25 -2.02 -10.27 21.08
CA VAL A 25 -2.42 -9.00 20.46
C VAL A 25 -1.78 -8.87 19.07
N THR A 26 -0.53 -9.27 18.92
CA THR A 26 0.19 -9.22 17.63
C THR A 26 -0.40 -10.19 16.62
N LEU A 27 -0.68 -11.43 17.01
CA LEU A 27 -1.29 -12.46 16.16
C LEU A 27 -2.70 -12.05 15.71
N GLN A 28 -3.55 -11.58 16.63
CA GLN A 28 -4.89 -11.12 16.29
C GLN A 28 -4.87 -9.88 15.37
N ASN A 29 -3.96 -8.94 15.61
CA ASN A 29 -3.76 -7.79 14.74
C ASN A 29 -3.29 -8.22 13.34
N LYS A 30 -2.33 -9.17 13.23
CA LYS A 30 -1.89 -9.75 11.95
C LYS A 30 -3.05 -10.47 11.23
N ALA A 31 -3.94 -11.10 11.98
CA ALA A 31 -5.15 -11.75 11.46
C ALA A 31 -6.33 -10.79 11.18
N VAL A 32 -6.15 -9.47 11.35
CA VAL A 32 -7.18 -8.44 11.14
C VAL A 32 -8.43 -8.67 12.03
N LYS A 33 -8.22 -9.20 13.24
CA LYS A 33 -9.28 -9.45 14.21
C LYS A 33 -9.26 -8.37 15.30
N PRO A 34 -10.44 -7.95 15.80
CA PRO A 34 -10.50 -7.00 16.91
C PRO A 34 -9.99 -7.66 18.19
N VAL A 35 -9.20 -6.93 18.97
CA VAL A 35 -8.72 -7.38 20.29
C VAL A 35 -9.42 -6.59 21.39
N THR A 36 -10.16 -7.29 22.25
CA THR A 36 -10.80 -6.71 23.43
C THR A 36 -10.12 -7.21 24.70
N ALA A 37 -10.25 -6.46 25.79
CA ALA A 37 -9.74 -6.90 27.09
C ALA A 37 -10.37 -8.23 27.56
N GLN A 38 -11.60 -8.55 27.12
CA GLN A 38 -12.24 -9.84 27.39
C GLN A 38 -11.52 -10.96 26.65
N LEU A 39 -11.31 -10.81 25.33
CA LEU A 39 -10.59 -11.80 24.51
C LEU A 39 -9.17 -12.08 25.03
N ILE A 40 -8.53 -11.09 25.63
CA ILE A 40 -7.22 -11.26 26.26
C ILE A 40 -7.36 -12.05 27.56
N CYS A 41 -8.39 -11.81 28.38
CA CYS A 41 -8.63 -12.61 29.58
C CYS A 41 -8.89 -14.08 29.21
N ASP A 42 -9.73 -14.33 28.21
CA ASP A 42 -10.07 -15.68 27.75
C ASP A 42 -8.84 -16.43 27.24
N HIS A 43 -7.97 -15.75 26.48
CA HIS A 43 -6.73 -16.35 26.00
C HIS A 43 -5.74 -16.62 27.14
N VAL A 44 -5.56 -15.67 28.06
CA VAL A 44 -4.68 -15.86 29.22
C VAL A 44 -5.19 -16.98 30.12
N GLU A 45 -6.50 -17.14 30.29
CA GLU A 45 -7.09 -18.26 31.00
C GLU A 45 -6.80 -19.59 30.30
N SER A 46 -6.88 -19.65 28.97
CA SER A 46 -6.55 -20.85 28.21
C SER A 46 -5.08 -21.27 28.30
N VAL A 47 -4.14 -20.31 28.40
CA VAL A 47 -2.70 -20.58 28.41
C VAL A 47 -2.16 -20.79 29.84
N LEU A 48 -2.60 -19.96 30.79
CA LEU A 48 -2.07 -19.97 32.17
C LEU A 48 -3.01 -20.64 33.19
N GLY A 49 -4.21 -21.05 32.77
CA GLY A 49 -5.24 -21.57 33.68
C GLY A 49 -5.75 -20.55 34.70
N LYS A 50 -5.47 -19.26 34.49
CA LYS A 50 -5.77 -18.18 35.45
C LYS A 50 -6.84 -17.24 34.90
N CYS A 51 -7.98 -17.18 35.57
CA CYS A 51 -9.04 -16.24 35.26
C CYS A 51 -8.69 -14.84 35.79
N TYR A 52 -8.74 -13.84 34.92
CA TYR A 52 -8.57 -12.43 35.31
C TYR A 52 -9.81 -11.61 35.02
N ASN A 53 -10.07 -10.63 35.88
CA ASN A 53 -11.16 -9.68 35.66
C ASN A 53 -10.78 -8.67 34.55
N VAL A 54 -11.70 -8.40 33.63
CA VAL A 54 -11.54 -7.43 32.52
C VAL A 54 -11.07 -6.06 33.00
N ARG A 55 -11.57 -5.56 34.14
CA ARG A 55 -11.16 -4.27 34.70
C ARG A 55 -9.69 -4.29 35.11
N THR A 56 -9.25 -5.38 35.72
CA THR A 56 -7.84 -5.61 36.08
C THR A 56 -6.97 -5.70 34.83
N MET A 57 -7.42 -6.47 33.82
CA MET A 57 -6.72 -6.59 32.54
C MET A 57 -6.54 -5.25 31.85
N ARG A 58 -7.55 -4.36 31.85
CA ARG A 58 -7.42 -3.00 31.28
C ARG A 58 -6.36 -2.16 32.00
N VAL A 59 -6.21 -2.29 33.32
CA VAL A 59 -5.15 -1.60 34.05
C VAL A 59 -3.80 -2.15 33.63
N TRP A 60 -3.66 -3.47 33.59
CA TRP A 60 -2.41 -4.13 33.20
C TRP A 60 -2.00 -3.84 31.76
N LEU A 61 -2.95 -3.78 30.82
CA LEU A 61 -2.69 -3.38 29.45
C LEU A 61 -2.11 -1.95 29.37
N ASN A 62 -2.64 -1.01 30.16
CA ASN A 62 -2.08 0.33 30.22
C ASN A 62 -0.67 0.33 30.83
N ASP A 63 -0.45 -0.43 31.90
CA ASP A 63 0.86 -0.58 32.56
C ASP A 63 1.90 -1.23 31.63
N MET A 64 1.47 -2.17 30.78
CA MET A 64 2.30 -2.80 29.74
C MET A 64 2.52 -1.87 28.53
N GLY A 65 1.89 -0.69 28.49
CA GLY A 65 2.07 0.29 27.42
C GLY A 65 1.09 0.18 26.25
N PHE A 66 0.10 -0.72 26.29
CA PHE A 66 -0.97 -0.76 25.30
C PHE A 66 -1.89 0.46 25.44
N LYS A 67 -2.50 0.86 24.32
CA LYS A 67 -3.43 2.01 24.26
C LYS A 67 -4.71 1.61 23.54
N HIS A 68 -5.85 1.95 24.13
CA HIS A 68 -7.16 1.79 23.49
C HIS A 68 -7.48 3.02 22.65
N LEU A 69 -7.08 2.98 21.39
CA LEU A 69 -7.19 4.10 20.44
C LEU A 69 -7.76 3.61 19.12
N ARG A 70 -8.31 4.53 18.32
CA ARG A 70 -8.57 4.26 16.91
C ARG A 70 -7.21 4.17 16.19
N GLY A 71 -6.74 2.95 15.98
CA GLY A 71 -5.48 2.68 15.29
C GLY A 71 -5.46 3.28 13.87
N GLN A 72 -4.27 3.52 13.34
CA GLN A 72 -4.12 3.79 11.91
C GLN A 72 -4.43 2.49 11.17
N SER A 73 -5.40 2.51 10.25
CA SER A 73 -5.62 1.37 9.37
C SER A 73 -4.41 1.22 8.46
N ARG A 74 -3.70 0.10 8.57
CA ARG A 74 -2.66 -0.33 7.64
C ARG A 74 -3.11 -1.65 7.05
N HIS A 75 -2.87 -1.84 5.76
CA HIS A 75 -3.14 -3.12 5.13
C HIS A 75 -2.14 -4.16 5.67
N TYR A 76 -2.61 -5.31 6.15
CA TYR A 76 -1.73 -6.33 6.76
C TYR A 76 -0.62 -6.81 5.80
N LEU A 77 -0.92 -6.93 4.50
CA LEU A 77 0.08 -7.27 3.48
C LEU A 77 1.19 -6.23 3.31
N ALA A 78 1.02 -4.99 3.77
CA ALA A 78 2.05 -3.94 3.64
C ALA A 78 3.39 -4.35 4.29
N GLU A 79 3.33 -5.14 5.36
CA GLU A 79 4.52 -5.63 6.08
C GLU A 79 4.85 -7.10 5.77
N SER A 80 4.28 -7.68 4.71
CA SER A 80 4.73 -8.99 4.22
C SER A 80 6.17 -8.91 3.70
N THR A 81 6.96 -9.97 3.88
CA THR A 81 8.37 -10.03 3.49
C THR A 81 8.62 -9.53 2.06
N GLY A 82 7.76 -9.93 1.11
CA GLY A 82 7.84 -9.48 -0.28
C GLY A 82 7.60 -7.98 -0.46
N ASN A 83 6.62 -7.40 0.23
CA ASN A 83 6.34 -5.96 0.14
C ASN A 83 7.38 -5.12 0.88
N VAL A 84 7.92 -5.61 2.00
CA VAL A 84 9.04 -4.98 2.72
C VAL A 84 10.29 -4.96 1.85
N ALA A 85 10.66 -6.08 1.22
CA ALA A 85 11.79 -6.15 0.29
C ALA A 85 11.59 -5.24 -0.95
N PHE A 86 10.37 -5.18 -1.48
CA PHE A 86 10.01 -4.27 -2.57
C PHE A 86 10.17 -2.81 -2.14
N ARG A 87 9.68 -2.44 -0.95
CA ARG A 87 9.81 -1.11 -0.37
C ARG A 87 11.27 -0.74 -0.15
N ALA A 88 12.10 -1.65 0.37
CA ALA A 88 13.54 -1.45 0.53
C ALA A 88 14.22 -1.14 -0.82
N THR A 89 13.96 -1.96 -1.84
CA THR A 89 14.50 -1.74 -3.19
C THR A 89 14.07 -0.39 -3.78
N TYR A 90 12.80 -0.01 -3.59
CA TYR A 90 12.28 1.28 -4.04
C TYR A 90 12.98 2.46 -3.33
N LEU A 91 13.16 2.37 -2.01
CA LEU A 91 13.85 3.39 -1.21
C LEU A 91 15.33 3.52 -1.63
N GLN A 92 16.05 2.41 -1.82
CA GLN A 92 17.43 2.41 -2.31
C GLN A 92 17.57 3.15 -3.65
N LYS A 93 16.67 2.88 -4.62
CA LYS A 93 16.68 3.58 -5.90
C LYS A 93 16.41 5.08 -5.75
N ARG A 94 15.53 5.47 -4.82
CA ARG A 94 15.26 6.88 -4.54
C ARG A 94 16.40 7.59 -3.82
N LEU A 95 17.14 6.87 -2.96
CA LEU A 95 18.36 7.38 -2.34
C LEU A 95 19.48 7.58 -3.36
N GLY A 96 19.63 6.64 -4.30
CA GLY A 96 20.62 6.74 -5.37
C GLY A 96 20.42 7.96 -6.28
N ASN A 97 19.21 8.55 -6.29
CA ASN A 97 18.91 9.78 -7.02
C ASN A 97 19.00 11.03 -6.13
N ARG A 98 19.96 11.13 -5.20
CA ARG A 98 20.08 12.28 -4.28
C ARG A 98 21.48 12.82 -4.18
N ASP A 99 21.57 14.15 -4.11
CA ASP A 99 22.80 14.84 -3.73
C ASP A 99 22.97 14.88 -2.19
N ALA A 100 24.09 15.46 -1.74
CA ALA A 100 24.40 15.63 -0.32
C ALA A 100 23.36 16.48 0.44
N LEU A 101 22.59 17.33 -0.26
CA LEU A 101 21.56 18.20 0.30
C LEU A 101 20.16 17.57 0.24
N GLN A 102 20.05 16.29 -0.13
CA GLN A 102 18.79 15.55 -0.31
C GLN A 102 17.92 16.06 -1.47
N HIS A 103 18.51 16.82 -2.40
CA HIS A 103 17.84 17.20 -3.64
C HIS A 103 17.93 16.08 -4.68
N PRO A 104 16.90 15.93 -5.53
CA PRO A 104 16.97 14.96 -6.61
C PRO A 104 18.00 15.36 -7.67
N ILE A 105 18.84 14.41 -8.07
CA ILE A 105 19.84 14.60 -9.14
C ILE A 105 19.14 14.60 -10.50
N GLN A 106 18.37 13.56 -10.77
CA GLN A 106 17.50 13.43 -11.94
C GLN A 106 16.08 13.91 -11.61
N PRO A 107 15.41 14.61 -12.54
CA PRO A 107 14.01 15.00 -12.37
C PRO A 107 13.11 13.82 -12.05
N GLN A 108 12.24 13.99 -11.03
CA GLN A 108 11.23 13.00 -10.65
C GLN A 108 9.86 13.43 -11.19
N VAL A 109 9.18 12.52 -11.87
CA VAL A 109 7.81 12.68 -12.40
C VAL A 109 6.90 11.72 -11.67
N PHE A 110 5.82 12.21 -11.06
CA PHE A 110 4.86 11.38 -10.32
C PHE A 110 3.55 11.29 -11.09
N LEU A 111 3.11 10.07 -11.38
CA LEU A 111 1.87 9.76 -12.06
C LEU A 111 0.91 9.07 -11.10
N ASP A 112 -0.35 9.45 -11.20
CA ASP A 112 -1.45 8.90 -10.42
C ASP A 112 -2.79 9.35 -11.02
N GLU A 113 -3.80 8.49 -10.91
CA GLU A 113 -5.18 8.80 -11.26
C GLU A 113 -6.02 8.97 -10.01
N SER A 114 -6.89 9.99 -9.98
CA SER A 114 -7.77 10.12 -8.81
C SER A 114 -9.15 10.68 -9.15
N TYR A 115 -10.16 10.18 -8.43
CA TYR A 115 -11.55 10.57 -8.63
C TYR A 115 -11.86 11.90 -7.95
N CYS A 116 -12.47 12.80 -8.73
CA CYS A 116 -13.19 13.95 -8.23
C CYS A 116 -14.64 13.89 -8.70
N ASN A 117 -15.55 14.18 -7.78
CA ASN A 117 -16.99 14.01 -7.95
C ASN A 117 -17.69 15.33 -7.60
N VAL A 118 -18.76 15.65 -8.33
CA VAL A 118 -19.67 16.78 -8.08
C VAL A 118 -20.20 16.81 -6.65
N ASN A 119 -20.51 15.66 -6.05
CA ASN A 119 -20.99 15.57 -4.66
C ASN A 119 -19.85 15.57 -3.61
N HIS A 120 -18.60 15.87 -3.99
CA HIS A 120 -17.49 15.94 -3.05
C HIS A 120 -17.63 17.18 -2.15
N VAL A 121 -17.88 16.97 -0.86
CA VAL A 121 -18.18 18.00 0.15
C VAL A 121 -17.30 17.83 1.38
N THR A 122 -17.09 18.90 2.15
CA THR A 122 -16.41 18.77 3.45
C THR A 122 -17.21 17.93 4.44
N GLY A 123 -16.51 17.15 5.26
CA GLY A 123 -17.13 16.35 6.33
C GLY A 123 -17.75 17.20 7.44
N LYS A 124 -17.14 18.35 7.74
CA LYS A 124 -17.64 19.31 8.75
C LYS A 124 -18.44 20.44 8.08
N THR A 125 -19.57 20.80 8.68
CA THR A 125 -20.44 21.92 8.27
C THR A 125 -21.15 22.49 9.49
N TRP A 126 -21.62 23.73 9.39
CA TRP A 126 -22.55 24.31 10.36
C TRP A 126 -23.94 23.73 10.11
N LEU A 127 -24.62 23.32 11.19
CA LEU A 127 -25.98 22.78 11.19
C LEU A 127 -26.80 23.55 12.22
N THR A 128 -28.12 23.56 12.04
CA THR A 128 -29.09 24.03 13.03
C THR A 128 -29.15 23.06 14.22
N GLU A 129 -29.93 23.40 15.25
CA GLU A 129 -30.01 22.65 16.52
C GLU A 129 -30.40 21.17 16.32
N GLU A 130 -31.17 20.87 15.28
CA GLU A 130 -31.63 19.53 14.93
C GLU A 130 -30.49 18.62 14.45
N LYS A 131 -29.33 19.19 14.10
CA LYS A 131 -28.13 18.47 13.62
C LYS A 131 -28.41 17.57 12.41
N ILE A 132 -29.43 17.90 11.61
CA ILE A 132 -29.79 17.16 10.41
C ILE A 132 -28.96 17.66 9.23
N ARG A 133 -28.23 16.74 8.59
CA ARG A 133 -27.57 16.99 7.31
C ARG A 133 -28.23 16.16 6.22
N LEU A 134 -28.82 16.83 5.24
CA LEU A 134 -29.29 16.18 4.02
C LEU A 134 -28.12 15.91 3.07
N SER A 135 -28.13 14.74 2.42
CA SER A 135 -27.12 14.35 1.43
C SER A 135 -27.78 13.85 0.15
N LYS A 136 -27.20 14.20 -1.00
CA LYS A 136 -27.58 13.60 -2.28
C LYS A 136 -27.20 12.12 -2.27
N SER A 137 -28.07 11.25 -2.77
CA SER A 137 -27.79 9.82 -2.91
C SER A 137 -26.70 9.56 -3.96
N GLY A 138 -25.82 8.60 -3.69
CA GLY A 138 -24.82 8.13 -4.66
C GLY A 138 -23.56 9.00 -4.81
N ARG A 139 -22.59 8.46 -5.54
CA ARG A 139 -21.28 9.08 -5.81
C ARG A 139 -21.34 10.21 -6.84
N GLY A 140 -22.51 10.79 -7.16
CA GLY A 140 -22.64 11.91 -8.10
C GLY A 140 -22.00 11.70 -9.48
N ALA A 141 -22.10 12.70 -10.36
CA ALA A 141 -21.35 12.66 -11.61
C ALA A 141 -19.86 12.94 -11.33
N SER A 142 -18.96 12.17 -11.92
CA SER A 142 -17.50 12.37 -11.81
C SER A 142 -16.94 12.89 -13.13
N SER A 143 -15.91 13.74 -13.10
CA SER A 143 -15.35 14.42 -14.29
C SER A 143 -14.65 13.51 -15.32
N ASN A 144 -14.77 12.18 -15.18
CA ASN A 144 -14.14 11.18 -16.04
C ASN A 144 -15.12 10.36 -16.91
N LYS A 145 -16.40 10.74 -17.02
CA LYS A 145 -17.38 10.05 -17.91
C LYS A 145 -17.73 10.92 -19.13
N LYS A 146 -17.45 10.44 -20.34
CA LYS A 146 -18.20 10.82 -21.54
C LYS A 146 -19.32 9.79 -21.79
N VAL A 147 -20.40 10.34 -22.35
CA VAL A 147 -21.76 9.82 -22.58
C VAL A 147 -21.81 8.39 -23.13
N GLY A 148 -22.62 7.54 -22.49
CA GLY A 148 -22.97 6.19 -22.94
C GLY A 148 -23.71 5.42 -21.84
N THR A 149 -24.84 4.83 -22.19
CA THR A 149 -25.90 4.24 -21.36
C THR A 149 -25.49 3.19 -20.32
N GLY A 150 -26.03 3.33 -19.10
CA GLY A 150 -26.59 2.26 -18.26
C GLY A 150 -25.69 1.10 -17.78
N GLY A 151 -25.53 1.00 -16.46
CA GLY A 151 -25.15 -0.24 -15.77
C GLY A 151 -23.66 -0.43 -15.53
N ASP A 152 -23.30 -0.65 -14.27
CA ASP A 152 -21.97 -0.89 -13.67
C ASP A 152 -20.95 0.27 -13.71
N ASP A 153 -20.78 0.87 -12.53
CA ASP A 153 -19.71 1.82 -12.19
C ASP A 153 -18.37 1.11 -11.97
N ASP A 154 -17.90 0.37 -12.97
CA ASP A 154 -16.53 -0.15 -13.00
C ASP A 154 -15.64 0.67 -13.95
N TYR A 155 -14.91 1.60 -13.35
CA TYR A 155 -13.84 2.37 -14.00
C TYR A 155 -12.74 1.50 -14.62
N HIS A 156 -12.59 0.24 -14.18
CA HIS A 156 -11.60 -0.66 -14.77
C HIS A 156 -11.94 -1.12 -16.20
N GLY A 157 -13.15 -0.81 -16.71
CA GLY A 157 -13.55 -1.17 -18.07
C GLY A 157 -13.06 -0.22 -19.19
N ASN A 158 -12.79 1.06 -18.90
CA ASN A 158 -12.61 2.08 -19.96
C ASN A 158 -11.22 2.71 -20.07
N PHE A 159 -10.35 2.57 -19.05
CA PHE A 159 -8.95 2.97 -19.16
C PHE A 159 -8.09 1.71 -19.19
N ASP A 160 -7.87 1.19 -20.40
CA ASP A 160 -7.11 -0.03 -20.61
C ASP A 160 -5.60 0.24 -20.77
N ALA A 161 -4.83 -0.85 -20.77
CA ALA A 161 -3.38 -0.76 -20.95
C ALA A 161 -2.97 -0.11 -22.28
N ALA A 162 -3.75 -0.29 -23.36
CA ALA A 162 -3.41 0.25 -24.67
C ALA A 162 -3.57 1.78 -24.73
N LEU A 163 -4.64 2.31 -24.13
CA LEU A 163 -4.84 3.75 -23.97
C LEU A 163 -3.78 4.36 -23.07
N PHE A 164 -3.48 3.72 -21.94
CA PHE A 164 -2.41 4.14 -21.04
C PHE A 164 -1.08 4.22 -21.77
N GLU A 165 -0.68 3.17 -22.51
CA GLU A 165 0.60 3.12 -23.22
C GLU A 165 0.73 4.20 -24.30
N LYS A 166 -0.34 4.45 -25.07
CA LYS A 166 -0.36 5.55 -26.06
C LYS A 166 -0.12 6.90 -25.38
N TRP A 167 -0.80 7.15 -24.27
CA TRP A 167 -0.61 8.36 -23.48
C TRP A 167 0.79 8.43 -22.85
N PHE A 168 1.28 7.31 -22.32
CA PHE A 168 2.57 7.21 -21.65
C PHE A 168 3.74 7.43 -22.60
N THR A 169 3.65 6.93 -23.84
CA THR A 169 4.62 7.23 -24.91
C THR A 169 4.66 8.73 -25.19
N LYS A 170 3.50 9.39 -25.35
CA LYS A 170 3.45 10.84 -25.56
C LYS A 170 4.03 11.63 -24.38
N LEU A 171 3.77 11.17 -23.16
CA LEU A 171 4.37 11.73 -21.96
C LEU A 171 5.90 11.61 -22.02
N CYS A 172 6.44 10.42 -22.29
CA CYS A 172 7.88 10.20 -22.38
C CYS A 172 8.54 11.09 -23.45
N MET A 173 7.92 11.23 -24.63
CA MET A 173 8.39 12.18 -25.65
C MET A 173 8.43 13.62 -25.12
N THR A 174 7.39 14.04 -24.39
CA THR A 174 7.32 15.40 -23.82
C THR A 174 8.38 15.62 -22.73
N LEU A 175 8.73 14.57 -21.97
CA LEU A 175 9.70 14.64 -20.89
C LEU A 175 11.15 14.74 -21.39
N GLN A 176 11.43 14.43 -22.65
CA GLN A 176 12.77 14.58 -23.24
C GLN A 176 13.36 15.98 -23.06
N GLN A 177 12.52 17.03 -23.03
CA GLN A 177 12.96 18.40 -22.78
C GLN A 177 13.61 18.62 -21.40
N TYR A 178 13.40 17.70 -20.45
CA TYR A 178 13.97 17.73 -19.10
C TYR A 178 15.12 16.74 -18.91
N GLY A 179 15.55 16.06 -19.99
CA GLY A 179 16.56 15.00 -19.93
C GLY A 179 16.01 13.70 -19.32
N ASN A 180 16.91 12.88 -18.76
CA ASN A 180 16.56 11.58 -18.21
C ASN A 180 15.75 11.75 -16.92
N CYS A 181 14.48 11.33 -16.94
CA CYS A 181 13.58 11.42 -15.81
C CYS A 181 13.43 10.07 -15.08
N ILE A 182 13.15 10.13 -13.78
CA ILE A 182 12.63 9.01 -13.00
C ILE A 182 11.12 9.17 -12.86
N ILE A 183 10.37 8.25 -13.45
CA ILE A 183 8.91 8.24 -13.44
C ILE A 183 8.43 7.30 -12.34
N HIS A 184 7.57 7.80 -11.46
CA HIS A 184 6.95 7.08 -10.36
C HIS A 184 5.47 6.87 -10.63
N MET A 185 4.99 5.64 -10.54
CA MET A 185 3.55 5.34 -10.67
C MET A 185 3.13 4.15 -9.83
N ASP A 186 1.83 4.02 -9.58
CA ASP A 186 1.30 2.90 -8.80
C ASP A 186 1.37 1.57 -9.57
N GLY A 187 1.00 0.49 -8.88
CA GLY A 187 1.05 -0.87 -9.41
C GLY A 187 -0.24 -1.37 -10.07
N ALA A 188 -1.12 -0.51 -10.57
CA ALA A 188 -2.39 -0.91 -11.16
C ALA A 188 -2.22 -1.95 -12.28
N SER A 189 -3.23 -2.80 -12.50
CA SER A 189 -3.16 -3.90 -13.47
C SER A 189 -2.88 -3.41 -14.89
N TYR A 190 -3.52 -2.30 -15.31
CA TYR A 190 -3.32 -1.69 -16.63
C TYR A 190 -1.93 -1.01 -16.77
N HIS A 191 -1.31 -0.61 -15.66
CA HIS A 191 0.09 -0.13 -15.62
C HIS A 191 1.13 -1.24 -15.74
N LYS A 192 0.72 -2.49 -15.50
CA LYS A 192 1.58 -3.68 -15.42
C LYS A 192 1.26 -4.73 -16.48
N ARG A 193 0.84 -4.30 -17.68
CA ARG A 193 0.71 -5.23 -18.81
C ARG A 193 2.07 -5.84 -19.12
N GLN A 194 2.14 -7.17 -19.05
CA GLN A 194 3.36 -7.92 -19.36
C GLN A 194 3.52 -8.05 -20.88
N GLU A 195 4.76 -7.98 -21.35
CA GLU A 195 5.09 -8.15 -22.77
C GLU A 195 4.98 -9.60 -23.22
N ASP A 196 5.58 -10.50 -22.45
CA ASP A 196 5.54 -11.95 -22.67
C ASP A 196 5.07 -12.62 -21.37
N PRO A 197 3.75 -12.66 -21.11
CA PRO A 197 3.22 -13.24 -19.89
C PRO A 197 3.48 -14.75 -19.85
N ALA A 198 4.02 -15.22 -18.73
CA ALA A 198 4.16 -16.65 -18.48
C ALA A 198 2.77 -17.31 -18.39
N PRO A 199 2.60 -18.54 -18.92
CA PRO A 199 1.35 -19.28 -18.81
C PRO A 199 0.91 -19.48 -17.35
N THR A 200 -0.40 -19.57 -17.14
CA THR A 200 -1.01 -19.80 -15.83
C THR A 200 -1.94 -21.01 -15.86
N ARG A 201 -2.54 -21.39 -14.72
CA ARG A 201 -3.56 -22.45 -14.65
C ARG A 201 -4.79 -22.18 -15.53
N ARG A 202 -5.00 -20.93 -15.96
CA ARG A 202 -6.08 -20.55 -16.88
C ARG A 202 -5.69 -20.70 -18.36
N THR A 203 -4.41 -20.91 -18.66
CA THR A 203 -3.91 -21.08 -20.02
C THR A 203 -4.15 -22.50 -20.50
N THR A 204 -4.52 -22.68 -21.78
CA THR A 204 -4.75 -24.00 -22.36
C THR A 204 -3.45 -24.82 -22.41
N LYS A 205 -3.55 -26.16 -22.29
CA LYS A 205 -2.38 -27.06 -22.37
C LYS A 205 -1.54 -26.80 -23.64
N ALA A 206 -2.18 -26.67 -24.79
CA ALA A 206 -1.52 -26.39 -26.07
C ALA A 206 -0.75 -25.05 -26.06
N ALA A 207 -1.30 -24.00 -25.43
CA ALA A 207 -0.60 -22.72 -25.33
C ALA A 207 0.58 -22.78 -24.34
N ILE A 208 0.48 -23.56 -23.25
CA ILE A 208 1.60 -23.81 -22.34
C ILE A 208 2.73 -24.53 -23.09
N GLN A 209 2.41 -25.61 -23.80
CA GLN A 209 3.36 -26.37 -24.62
C GLN A 209 4.01 -25.48 -25.69
N SER A 210 3.22 -24.65 -26.39
CA SER A 210 3.74 -23.68 -27.36
C SER A 210 4.69 -22.66 -26.72
N TRP A 211 4.42 -22.21 -25.50
CA TRP A 211 5.29 -21.28 -24.78
C TRP A 211 6.63 -21.93 -24.41
N LEU A 212 6.61 -23.17 -23.92
CA LEU A 212 7.81 -23.96 -23.62
C LEU A 212 8.64 -24.22 -24.88
N PHE A 213 7.97 -24.64 -25.97
CA PHE A 213 8.61 -24.90 -27.26
C PHE A 213 9.29 -23.65 -27.83
N ARG A 214 8.62 -22.49 -27.85
CA ARG A 214 9.22 -21.22 -28.33
C ARG A 214 10.46 -20.81 -27.53
N ARG A 215 10.54 -21.23 -26.26
CA ARG A 215 11.67 -20.97 -25.36
C ARG A 215 12.71 -22.08 -25.37
N LYS A 216 12.56 -23.09 -26.24
CA LYS A 216 13.45 -24.25 -26.36
C LYS A 216 13.59 -25.01 -25.03
N ILE A 217 12.49 -25.14 -24.30
CA ILE A 217 12.41 -25.92 -23.07
C ILE A 217 11.78 -27.26 -23.43
N ASP A 218 12.50 -28.35 -23.18
CA ASP A 218 12.02 -29.69 -23.44
C ASP A 218 10.89 -30.06 -22.47
N PHE A 219 9.86 -30.71 -23.02
CA PHE A 219 8.75 -31.25 -22.25
C PHE A 219 8.18 -32.47 -22.97
N GLU A 220 7.55 -33.35 -22.20
CA GLU A 220 6.89 -34.53 -22.74
C GLU A 220 5.43 -34.19 -23.11
N PRO A 221 4.96 -34.46 -24.36
CA PRO A 221 3.61 -34.12 -24.81
C PRO A 221 2.48 -34.69 -23.94
N SER A 222 2.70 -35.86 -23.32
CA SER A 222 1.71 -36.50 -22.45
C SER A 222 1.53 -35.79 -21.09
N TRP A 223 2.48 -34.96 -20.64
CA TRP A 223 2.42 -34.29 -19.33
C TRP A 223 1.18 -33.45 -19.09
N PHE A 224 0.70 -33.45 -17.85
CA PHE A 224 -0.46 -32.67 -17.43
C PHE A 224 -0.10 -31.20 -17.15
N ILE A 225 -1.11 -30.33 -17.13
CA ILE A 225 -0.95 -28.90 -16.87
C ILE A 225 -0.09 -28.61 -15.62
N PRO A 226 -0.26 -29.29 -14.46
CA PRO A 226 0.59 -29.04 -13.30
C PRO A 226 2.08 -29.26 -13.57
N GLN A 227 2.46 -30.36 -14.21
CA GLN A 227 3.86 -30.68 -14.55
C GLN A 227 4.45 -29.63 -15.50
N LEU A 228 3.67 -29.23 -16.53
CA LEU A 228 4.09 -28.19 -17.45
C LEU A 228 4.24 -26.83 -16.75
N LEU A 229 3.37 -26.51 -15.78
CA LEU A 229 3.45 -25.27 -15.01
C LEU A 229 4.62 -25.24 -14.02
N GLU A 230 5.08 -26.38 -13.53
CA GLU A 230 6.32 -26.47 -12.75
C GLU A 230 7.54 -26.10 -13.62
N LEU A 231 7.61 -26.61 -14.85
CA LEU A 231 8.61 -26.18 -15.83
C LEU A 231 8.52 -24.68 -16.12
N VAL A 232 7.30 -24.16 -16.35
CA VAL A 232 7.08 -22.71 -16.54
C VAL A 232 7.57 -21.93 -15.32
N LYS A 233 7.30 -22.40 -14.10
CA LYS A 233 7.75 -21.73 -12.86
C LYS A 233 9.28 -21.70 -12.76
N ALA A 234 9.96 -22.77 -13.15
CA ALA A 234 11.42 -22.85 -13.14
C ALA A 234 12.08 -21.96 -14.21
N HIS A 235 11.43 -21.77 -15.36
CA HIS A 235 12.01 -21.06 -16.51
C HIS A 235 11.43 -19.67 -16.79
N LYS A 236 10.40 -19.24 -16.05
CA LYS A 236 9.85 -17.89 -16.22
C LYS A 236 10.88 -16.85 -15.79
N THR A 237 11.06 -15.84 -16.62
CA THR A 237 11.88 -14.67 -16.29
C THR A 237 11.12 -13.70 -15.41
N LYS A 238 11.84 -12.76 -14.78
CA LYS A 238 11.19 -11.62 -14.10
C LYS A 238 10.25 -10.92 -15.09
N PRO A 239 9.02 -10.54 -14.69
CA PRO A 239 8.09 -9.87 -15.58
C PRO A 239 8.69 -8.60 -16.18
N SER A 240 8.63 -8.49 -17.52
CA SER A 240 8.86 -7.23 -18.25
C SER A 240 7.52 -6.57 -18.51
N TYR A 241 7.40 -5.29 -18.15
CA TYR A 241 6.19 -4.51 -18.36
C TYR A 241 6.38 -3.56 -19.53
N VAL A 242 5.34 -3.43 -20.37
CA VAL A 242 5.37 -2.57 -21.56
C VAL A 242 5.72 -1.13 -21.22
N ALA A 243 5.16 -0.60 -20.14
CA ALA A 243 5.46 0.75 -19.67
C ALA A 243 6.95 0.92 -19.32
N ALA A 244 7.59 -0.10 -18.73
CA ALA A 244 9.02 -0.04 -18.41
C ALA A 244 9.89 -0.04 -19.67
N ARG A 245 9.50 -0.78 -20.71
CA ARG A 245 10.16 -0.71 -22.03
C ARG A 245 10.00 0.67 -22.65
N ILE A 246 8.79 1.23 -22.68
CA ILE A 246 8.54 2.57 -23.25
C ILE A 246 9.41 3.61 -22.54
N ALA A 247 9.43 3.62 -21.20
CA ALA A 247 10.29 4.54 -20.45
C ALA A 247 11.77 4.39 -20.85
N ARG A 248 12.26 3.14 -20.91
CA ARG A 248 13.65 2.84 -21.28
C ARG A 248 14.00 3.27 -22.71
N GLU A 249 13.09 3.09 -23.67
CA GLU A 249 13.28 3.53 -25.07
C GLU A 249 13.45 5.05 -25.18
N HIS A 250 12.89 5.81 -24.22
CA HIS A 250 13.03 7.26 -24.12
C HIS A 250 14.09 7.71 -23.08
N ASN A 251 14.98 6.82 -22.64
CA ASN A 251 16.02 7.11 -21.63
C ASN A 251 15.46 7.58 -20.27
N HIS A 252 14.30 7.09 -19.89
CA HIS A 252 13.68 7.31 -18.58
C HIS A 252 13.73 6.03 -17.74
N THR A 253 13.74 6.21 -16.42
CA THR A 253 13.65 5.11 -15.47
C THR A 253 12.24 5.04 -14.91
N LEU A 254 11.63 3.86 -14.89
CA LEU A 254 10.30 3.65 -14.32
C LEU A 254 10.39 2.93 -12.96
N LEU A 255 9.80 3.54 -11.93
CA LEU A 255 9.69 2.99 -10.58
C LEU A 255 8.23 2.83 -10.19
N TYR A 256 7.85 1.60 -9.87
CA TYR A 256 6.55 1.32 -9.28
C TYR A 256 6.59 1.62 -7.78
N THR A 257 5.61 2.36 -7.29
CA THR A 257 5.45 2.65 -5.85
C THR A 257 5.13 1.36 -5.09
N PRO A 258 5.70 1.15 -3.89
CA PRO A 258 5.38 0.00 -3.07
C PRO A 258 3.89 -0.11 -2.77
N PRO A 259 3.29 -1.31 -2.88
CA PRO A 259 1.88 -1.52 -2.52
C PRO A 259 1.58 -1.00 -1.11
N TYR A 260 0.41 -0.39 -0.92
CA TYR A 260 -0.06 0.12 0.37
C TYR A 260 0.76 1.27 0.98
N HIS A 261 1.62 1.93 0.19
CA HIS A 261 2.42 3.08 0.64
C HIS A 261 2.17 4.36 -0.18
N PRO A 262 0.92 4.84 -0.32
CA PRO A 262 0.60 6.06 -1.08
C PRO A 262 1.31 7.31 -0.50
N GLU A 263 1.66 7.30 0.79
CA GLU A 263 2.43 8.36 1.43
C GLU A 263 3.85 8.55 0.87
N LEU A 264 4.36 7.58 0.09
CA LEU A 264 5.62 7.67 -0.65
C LEU A 264 5.51 8.41 -1.99
N GLN A 265 4.31 8.82 -2.40
CA GLN A 265 4.06 9.59 -3.61
C GLN A 265 3.60 11.02 -3.28
N SER A 266 4.33 12.03 -3.75
CA SER A 266 3.96 13.42 -3.50
C SER A 266 2.68 13.86 -4.22
N ILE A 267 2.32 13.21 -5.33
CA ILE A 267 1.12 13.53 -6.11
C ILE A 267 -0.17 13.27 -5.32
N GLU A 268 -0.18 12.29 -4.41
CA GLU A 268 -1.31 12.02 -3.50
C GLU A 268 -1.64 13.23 -2.61
N LEU A 269 -0.60 13.95 -2.16
CA LEU A 269 -0.77 15.16 -1.36
C LEU A 269 -1.22 16.36 -2.20
N ILE A 270 -0.86 16.39 -3.48
CA ILE A 270 -1.36 17.38 -4.45
C ILE A 270 -2.85 17.14 -4.70
N TRP A 271 -3.24 15.90 -4.99
CA TRP A 271 -4.64 15.51 -5.13
C TRP A 271 -5.46 15.83 -3.88
N GLY A 272 -4.95 15.46 -2.71
CA GLY A 272 -5.57 15.80 -1.43
C GLY A 272 -5.78 17.31 -1.27
N ARG A 273 -4.84 18.15 -1.72
CA ARG A 273 -5.01 19.61 -1.70
C ARG A 273 -6.13 20.07 -2.63
N VAL A 274 -6.11 19.63 -3.89
CA VAL A 274 -7.08 20.02 -4.92
C VAL A 274 -8.49 19.62 -4.48
N LYS A 275 -8.67 18.34 -4.12
CA LYS A 275 -9.96 17.80 -3.64
C LYS A 275 -10.49 18.54 -2.43
N ASN A 276 -9.64 18.80 -1.43
CA ASN A 276 -10.07 19.53 -0.23
C ASN A 276 -10.50 20.98 -0.53
N ARG A 277 -9.97 21.61 -1.58
CA ARG A 277 -10.42 22.95 -1.99
C ARG A 277 -11.75 22.89 -2.72
N ILE A 278 -11.91 21.95 -3.64
CA ILE A 278 -13.20 21.70 -4.31
C ILE A 278 -14.26 21.32 -3.28
N ALA A 279 -13.95 20.49 -2.28
CA ALA A 279 -14.88 20.10 -1.22
C ALA A 279 -15.46 21.28 -0.43
N ARG A 280 -14.69 22.38 -0.28
CA ARG A 280 -15.12 23.60 0.42
C ARG A 280 -16.09 24.44 -0.40
N ARG A 281 -16.02 24.34 -1.73
CA ARG A 281 -16.93 24.98 -2.68
C ARG A 281 -17.28 23.95 -3.76
N PRO A 282 -18.14 22.97 -3.41
CA PRO A 282 -18.46 21.83 -4.25
C PRO A 282 -18.89 22.24 -5.65
N ALA A 283 -18.70 21.36 -6.62
CA ALA A 283 -19.15 21.64 -7.98
C ALA A 283 -20.66 21.42 -8.11
N ASP A 284 -21.32 22.17 -8.99
CA ASP A 284 -22.75 21.99 -9.25
C ASP A 284 -23.00 20.94 -10.34
N ASN A 285 -22.11 20.86 -11.32
CA ASN A 285 -22.17 19.93 -12.44
C ASN A 285 -20.75 19.59 -12.95
N LEU A 286 -20.65 18.71 -13.96
CA LEU A 286 -19.37 18.26 -14.50
C LEU A 286 -18.54 19.36 -15.17
N THR A 287 -19.18 20.30 -15.85
CA THR A 287 -18.49 21.43 -16.51
C THR A 287 -17.85 22.33 -15.47
N ASP A 288 -18.59 22.67 -14.41
CA ASP A 288 -18.07 23.44 -13.27
C ASP A 288 -16.95 22.67 -12.54
N LEU A 289 -17.11 21.36 -12.34
CA LEU A 289 -16.07 20.52 -11.75
C LEU A 289 -14.78 20.55 -12.58
N SER A 290 -14.88 20.43 -13.90
CA SER A 290 -13.73 20.50 -14.80
C SER A 290 -13.04 21.87 -14.73
N ALA A 291 -13.80 22.97 -14.72
CA ALA A 291 -13.25 24.31 -14.60
C ALA A 291 -12.56 24.53 -13.25
N LYS A 292 -13.16 24.04 -12.16
CA LYS A 292 -12.58 24.09 -10.80
C LYS A 292 -11.28 23.28 -10.71
N LEU A 293 -11.23 22.10 -11.31
CA LEU A 293 -10.00 21.30 -11.37
C LEU A 293 -8.88 22.05 -12.10
N THR A 294 -9.15 22.58 -13.30
CA THR A 294 -8.17 23.37 -14.06
C THR A 294 -7.64 24.55 -13.24
N ASN A 295 -8.53 25.32 -12.62
CA ASN A 295 -8.15 26.48 -11.81
C ASN A 295 -7.31 26.08 -10.57
N GLU A 296 -7.67 24.98 -9.90
CA GLU A 296 -6.92 24.50 -8.74
C GLU A 296 -5.54 23.95 -9.12
N PHE A 297 -5.40 23.32 -10.29
CA PHE A 297 -4.11 22.89 -10.81
C PHE A 297 -3.21 24.07 -11.19
N GLU A 298 -3.74 25.13 -11.80
CA GLU A 298 -2.97 26.36 -12.10
C GLU A 298 -2.43 27.05 -10.83
N ARG A 299 -3.14 26.90 -9.71
CA ARG A 299 -2.72 27.40 -8.38
C ARG A 299 -1.62 26.56 -7.74
N ILE A 300 -1.35 25.35 -8.23
CA ILE A 300 -0.20 24.56 -7.80
C ILE A 300 1.07 25.22 -8.34
N LYS A 301 2.09 25.30 -7.47
CA LYS A 301 3.35 25.99 -7.71
C LYS A 301 4.47 25.17 -7.08
N SER A 302 5.72 25.42 -7.46
CA SER A 302 6.91 24.72 -6.95
C SER A 302 6.94 24.58 -5.43
N LYS A 303 6.61 25.64 -4.68
CA LYS A 303 6.56 25.61 -3.21
C LYS A 303 5.65 24.52 -2.61
N HIS A 304 4.58 24.15 -3.31
CA HIS A 304 3.68 23.08 -2.89
C HIS A 304 4.35 21.71 -3.08
N TRP A 305 4.95 21.48 -4.24
CA TRP A 305 5.74 20.29 -4.53
C TRP A 305 6.91 20.13 -3.55
N CYS A 306 7.71 21.17 -3.31
CA CYS A 306 8.81 21.11 -2.35
C CYS A 306 8.34 20.79 -0.92
N LYS A 307 7.20 21.37 -0.50
CA LYS A 307 6.60 21.06 0.81
C LYS A 307 6.18 19.60 0.91
N TYR A 308 5.53 19.07 -0.11
CA TYR A 308 5.05 17.68 -0.11
C TYR A 308 6.19 16.68 -0.27
N TYR A 309 7.19 16.99 -1.09
CA TYR A 309 8.42 16.22 -1.20
C TYR A 309 9.11 16.07 0.17
N ARG A 310 9.30 17.17 0.92
CA ARG A 310 9.86 17.12 2.28
C ARG A 310 9.02 16.25 3.24
N ARG A 311 7.70 16.17 3.02
CA ARG A 311 6.84 15.27 3.81
C ARG A 311 7.11 13.80 3.45
N VAL A 312 7.25 13.48 2.17
CA VAL A 312 7.63 12.14 1.70
C VAL A 312 8.98 11.72 2.29
N LEU A 313 9.98 12.61 2.33
CA LEU A 313 11.28 12.33 2.94
C LEU A 313 11.18 11.85 4.40
N ARG A 314 10.20 12.33 5.18
CA ARG A 314 9.99 11.88 6.56
C ARG A 314 9.46 10.45 6.63
N PHE A 315 8.57 10.08 5.70
CA PHE A 315 8.08 8.70 5.60
C PHE A 315 9.18 7.75 5.17
N GLU A 316 10.02 8.18 4.22
CA GLU A 316 11.19 7.38 3.81
C GLU A 316 12.12 7.13 4.99
N ARG A 317 12.48 8.15 5.77
CA ARG A 317 13.32 7.96 6.98
C ARG A 317 12.71 6.99 7.96
N LYS A 318 11.40 7.10 8.19
CA LYS A 318 10.67 6.18 9.06
C LYS A 318 10.78 4.73 8.55
N TYR A 319 10.63 4.51 7.25
CA TYR A 319 10.71 3.16 6.68
C TYR A 319 12.13 2.62 6.59
N MET A 320 13.13 3.49 6.41
CA MET A 320 14.54 3.10 6.47
C MET A 320 14.94 2.66 7.88
N ALA A 321 14.60 3.44 8.91
CA ALA A 321 14.85 3.06 10.30
C ALA A 321 14.20 1.72 10.65
N ALA A 322 12.95 1.51 10.23
CA ALA A 322 12.26 0.24 10.44
C ALA A 322 12.88 -0.96 9.69
N LEU A 323 13.63 -0.72 8.59
CA LEU A 323 14.37 -1.77 7.89
C LEU A 323 15.70 -2.10 8.58
N GLU A 324 16.32 -1.12 9.23
CA GLU A 324 17.56 -1.30 10.02
C GLU A 324 17.27 -1.99 11.36
N GLU A 325 16.09 -1.77 11.94
CA GLU A 325 15.62 -2.40 13.19
C GLU A 325 15.04 -3.82 12.98
N CYS A 326 14.94 -4.31 11.74
CA CYS A 326 14.55 -5.70 11.49
C CYS A 326 15.68 -6.62 11.95
N GLU A 327 15.64 -7.04 13.22
CA GLU A 327 16.37 -8.21 13.70
C GLU A 327 16.02 -9.38 12.77
N LEU A 328 17.05 -9.90 12.09
CA LEU A 328 16.97 -11.17 11.39
C LEU A 328 16.80 -12.21 12.49
N VAL A 329 15.58 -12.68 12.71
CA VAL A 329 15.38 -13.92 13.46
C VAL A 329 15.93 -15.00 12.55
N ASP A 330 17.07 -15.59 12.92
CA ASP A 330 17.62 -16.74 12.20
C ASP A 330 16.59 -17.87 12.28
N GLU A 331 16.03 -18.26 11.12
CA GLU A 331 15.08 -19.39 11.03
C GLU A 331 15.74 -20.72 11.49
N GLU A 332 17.07 -20.77 11.59
CA GLU A 332 17.83 -21.90 12.16
C GLU A 332 17.69 -22.01 13.69
N GLU A 333 17.46 -20.90 14.41
CA GLU A 333 17.33 -20.92 15.88
C GLU A 333 15.95 -21.46 16.32
N LEU A 334 14.91 -21.26 15.49
CA LEU A 334 13.56 -21.82 15.68
C LEU A 334 13.46 -23.33 15.42
N CYS A 335 14.37 -23.91 14.65
CA CYS A 335 14.41 -25.36 14.46
C CYS A 335 15.17 -26.07 15.60
N ALA A 336 16.15 -25.40 16.21
CA ALA A 336 16.93 -25.97 17.31
C ALA A 336 16.13 -26.10 18.61
N GLU A 337 15.19 -25.18 18.89
CA GLU A 337 14.32 -25.28 20.08
C GLU A 337 13.21 -26.34 19.93
N ALA A 338 12.86 -26.73 18.70
CA ALA A 338 11.84 -27.76 18.46
C ALA A 338 12.36 -29.20 18.61
N ASP A 339 13.69 -29.40 18.51
CA ASP A 339 14.31 -30.72 18.63
C ASP A 339 14.68 -31.08 20.09
N GLU A 340 14.61 -30.14 21.04
CA GLU A 340 14.90 -30.40 22.47
C GLU A 340 13.65 -30.76 23.31
N GLU A 341 12.42 -30.62 22.79
CA GLU A 341 11.18 -30.96 23.54
C GLU A 341 10.64 -32.38 23.28
N ASP A 342 11.27 -33.18 22.41
CA ASP A 342 10.83 -34.55 22.08
C ASP A 342 11.64 -35.67 22.79
N GLU A 343 12.53 -35.33 23.73
CA GLU A 343 13.23 -36.30 24.60
C GLU A 343 13.00 -36.03 26.10
N GLU A 344 11.79 -36.29 26.60
CA GLU A 344 11.59 -36.76 28.00
C GLU A 344 10.31 -37.58 28.21
#